data_AF-A0A938W1P0-F1
#
_entry.id   AF-A0A938W1P0-F1
#
_cell.length_a   1.000
_cell.length_b   1.000
_cell.length_c   1.000
_cell.angle_alpha   90.00
_cell.angle_beta   90.00
_cell.angle_gamma   90.00
#
_symmetry.space_group_name_H-M   'P 1'
#
loop_
_entity.id
_entity.type
_entity.pdbx_description
1 polymer ?
#
loop_
_entity_poly.entity_id
_entity_poly.type
_entity_poly.pdbx_seq_one_letter_code
_entity_poly.pdbx_strand_id
1 'polypeptide(L)'
;MFSLTYLSAAFLGLLCAIVSLLLTIWWRQQSFRWPFVLLACLVASPLLSWWSGLVFEVADYRAGCDGLCPGYRGAPVSFFHGQTAGGDFLPAFFAVNCLVYLLLLLAWSAMARSLMRRVGANAQNSFWSRALLGLLLVVSPLALSPFYLPPPQAHVRGDPQRIAINAQREVYLYHHLAAAPIARVGLVDVRPRRDGQPGMRVCLRLYTYFYLPVGYMYLDMTPEGVHSNAGGVLPRDGSCWE
;
A
#
# COMPACT_ATOMS: atom_id res chain seq x y z
N MET A 1 -29.63 5.51 -2.62
CA MET A 1 -28.71 6.65 -2.40
C MET A 1 -27.35 6.27 -2.99
N PHE A 2 -26.95 6.88 -4.12
CA PHE A 2 -25.57 6.74 -4.60
C PHE A 2 -24.66 7.50 -3.63
N SER A 3 -23.82 6.80 -2.86
CA SER A 3 -22.86 7.51 -2.00
C SER A 3 -21.82 8.22 -2.87
N LEU A 4 -21.37 9.39 -2.42
CA LEU A 4 -20.37 10.24 -3.10
C LEU A 4 -19.10 9.46 -3.53
N THR A 5 -18.81 8.37 -2.83
CA THR A 5 -17.73 7.41 -3.13
C THR A 5 -17.93 6.62 -4.44
N TYR A 6 -19.15 6.20 -4.78
CA TYR A 6 -19.39 5.51 -6.06
C TYR A 6 -19.26 6.44 -7.25
N LEU A 7 -19.72 7.69 -7.11
CA LEU A 7 -19.66 8.68 -8.18
C LEU A 7 -18.21 9.10 -8.47
N SER A 8 -17.41 9.31 -7.43
CA SER A 8 -15.97 9.57 -7.56
C SER A 8 -15.22 8.37 -8.15
N ALA A 9 -15.53 7.14 -7.72
CA ALA A 9 -14.96 5.92 -8.31
C ALA A 9 -15.33 5.76 -9.79
N ALA A 10 -16.59 6.04 -10.17
CA ALA A 10 -17.04 5.98 -11.56
C ALA A 10 -16.33 7.02 -12.44
N PHE A 11 -16.20 8.27 -11.95
CA PHE A 11 -15.48 9.31 -12.66
C PHE A 11 -14.00 8.95 -12.83
N LEU A 12 -13.35 8.47 -11.77
CA LEU A 12 -11.96 8.00 -11.82
C LEU A 12 -11.81 6.85 -12.82
N GLY A 13 -12.72 5.87 -12.79
CA GLY A 13 -12.74 4.75 -13.73
C GLY A 13 -12.88 5.21 -15.18
N LEU A 14 -13.81 6.12 -15.46
CA LEU A 14 -14.01 6.68 -16.79
C LEU A 14 -12.76 7.42 -17.28
N LEU A 15 -12.18 8.27 -16.44
CA LEU A 15 -10.93 8.98 -16.75
C LEU A 15 -9.80 8.01 -17.06
N CYS A 16 -9.60 6.98 -16.20
CA CYS A 16 -8.55 5.98 -16.40
C CYS A 16 -8.77 5.19 -17.70
N ALA A 17 -10.00 4.85 -18.04
CA ALA A 17 -10.33 4.16 -19.28
C ALA A 17 -9.99 5.01 -20.51
N ILE A 18 -10.39 6.29 -20.52
CA ILE A 18 -10.10 7.23 -21.61
C ILE A 18 -8.58 7.39 -21.80
N VAL A 19 -7.84 7.64 -20.71
CA VAL A 19 -6.38 7.82 -20.82
C VAL A 19 -5.67 6.53 -21.23
N SER A 20 -6.12 5.37 -20.74
CA SER A 20 -5.57 4.07 -21.16
C SER A 20 -5.81 3.80 -22.65
N LEU A 21 -6.97 4.19 -23.18
CA LEU A 21 -7.26 4.11 -24.61
C LEU A 21 -6.31 5.00 -25.41
N LEU A 22 -6.12 6.25 -25.00
CA LEU A 22 -5.20 7.18 -25.64
C LEU A 22 -3.75 6.67 -25.62
N LEU A 23 -3.29 6.12 -24.49
CA LEU A 23 -1.96 5.50 -24.39
C LEU A 23 -1.83 4.26 -25.27
N THR A 24 -2.90 3.48 -25.43
CA THR A 24 -2.92 2.32 -26.33
C THR A 24 -2.78 2.77 -27.78
N ILE A 25 -3.49 3.83 -28.19
CA ILE A 25 -3.36 4.45 -29.51
C ILE A 25 -1.94 4.98 -29.71
N TRP A 26 -1.36 5.65 -28.71
CA TRP A 26 0.03 6.08 -28.75
C TRP A 26 0.98 4.90 -28.96
N TRP A 27 0.81 3.81 -28.20
CA TRP A 27 1.63 2.61 -28.35
C TRP A 27 1.54 1.99 -29.74
N ARG A 28 0.34 1.95 -30.31
CA ARG A 28 0.10 1.50 -31.69
C ARG A 28 0.90 2.31 -32.71
N GLN A 29 1.02 3.63 -32.51
CA GLN A 29 1.82 4.49 -33.37
C GLN A 29 3.34 4.29 -33.18
N GLN A 30 3.78 3.84 -32.00
CA GLN A 30 5.20 3.77 -31.64
C GLN A 30 5.89 2.43 -31.91
N SER A 31 5.14 1.35 -32.08
CA SER A 31 5.71 0.00 -32.19
C SER A 31 4.73 -1.00 -32.82
N PHE A 32 5.21 -1.84 -33.73
CA PHE A 32 4.44 -3.00 -34.22
C PHE A 32 4.14 -4.03 -33.12
N ARG A 33 4.96 -4.06 -32.04
CA ARG A 33 4.78 -4.96 -30.90
C ARG A 33 3.81 -4.42 -29.84
N TRP A 34 3.05 -3.37 -30.13
CA TRP A 34 2.07 -2.80 -29.21
C TRP A 34 1.05 -3.83 -28.65
N PRO A 35 0.59 -4.86 -29.39
CA PRO A 35 -0.38 -5.80 -28.84
C PRO A 35 0.18 -6.60 -27.67
N PHE A 36 1.47 -6.95 -27.73
CA PHE A 36 2.15 -7.66 -26.63
C PHE A 36 2.29 -6.79 -25.38
N VAL A 37 2.61 -5.50 -25.55
CA VAL A 37 2.68 -4.55 -24.43
C VAL A 37 1.32 -4.41 -23.77
N LEU A 38 0.27 -4.21 -24.57
CA LEU A 38 -1.09 -4.10 -24.07
C LEU A 38 -1.52 -5.38 -23.35
N LEU A 39 -1.30 -6.56 -23.96
CA LEU A 39 -1.66 -7.85 -23.38
C LEU A 39 -0.95 -8.07 -22.04
N ALA A 40 0.36 -7.79 -21.96
CA ALA A 40 1.11 -7.89 -20.72
C ALA A 40 0.53 -6.96 -19.64
N CYS A 41 0.17 -5.71 -20.00
CA CYS A 41 -0.44 -4.78 -19.05
C CYS A 41 -1.85 -5.22 -18.61
N LEU A 42 -2.66 -5.77 -19.53
CA LEU A 42 -4.00 -6.28 -19.24
C LEU A 42 -3.98 -7.49 -18.31
N VAL A 43 -2.95 -8.34 -18.40
CA VAL A 43 -2.77 -9.49 -17.49
C VAL A 43 -2.17 -9.05 -16.15
N ALA A 44 -1.17 -8.18 -16.17
CA ALA A 44 -0.49 -7.73 -14.96
C ALA A 44 -1.40 -6.85 -14.07
N SER A 45 -2.26 -6.04 -14.67
CA SER A 45 -3.19 -5.16 -13.95
C SER A 45 -4.07 -5.87 -12.91
N PRO A 46 -4.86 -6.91 -13.25
CA PRO A 46 -5.69 -7.62 -12.27
C PRO A 46 -4.84 -8.40 -11.26
N LEU A 47 -3.67 -8.91 -11.65
CA LEU A 47 -2.75 -9.56 -10.72
C LEU A 47 -2.21 -8.58 -9.67
N LEU A 48 -1.86 -7.36 -10.08
CA LEU A 48 -1.43 -6.30 -9.16
C LEU A 48 -2.57 -5.82 -8.27
N SER A 49 -3.79 -5.71 -8.81
CA SER A 49 -4.99 -5.39 -8.02
C SER A 49 -5.26 -6.46 -6.96
N TRP A 50 -5.17 -7.73 -7.33
CA TRP A 50 -5.28 -8.85 -6.39
C TRP A 50 -4.18 -8.83 -5.33
N TRP A 51 -2.93 -8.69 -5.76
CA TRP A 51 -1.77 -8.62 -4.87
C TRP A 51 -1.87 -7.44 -3.90
N SER A 52 -2.39 -6.29 -4.34
CA SER A 52 -2.59 -5.14 -3.46
C SER A 52 -3.61 -5.43 -2.36
N GLY A 53 -4.61 -6.27 -2.61
CA GLY A 53 -5.53 -6.77 -1.59
C GLY A 53 -4.86 -7.61 -0.49
N LEU A 54 -3.78 -8.32 -0.83
CA LEU A 54 -3.03 -9.16 0.13
C LEU A 54 -2.01 -8.36 0.93
N VAL A 55 -1.41 -7.33 0.32
CA VAL A 55 -0.35 -6.53 0.93
C VAL A 55 -0.91 -5.34 1.70
N PHE A 56 -1.91 -4.66 1.13
CA PHE A 56 -2.53 -3.48 1.71
C PHE A 56 -3.82 -3.87 2.42
N GLU A 57 -3.64 -4.54 3.56
CA GLU A 57 -4.71 -4.98 4.43
C GLU A 57 -4.67 -4.24 5.76
N VAL A 58 -5.82 -3.68 6.12
CA VAL A 58 -6.15 -3.20 7.45
C VAL A 58 -7.21 -4.15 8.00
N ALA A 59 -6.85 -4.87 9.07
CA ALA A 59 -7.77 -5.75 9.78
C ALA A 59 -8.85 -4.93 10.50
N ASP A 60 -9.95 -5.60 10.85
CA ASP A 60 -10.99 -5.01 11.69
C ASP A 60 -10.41 -4.60 13.06
N TYR A 61 -10.73 -3.39 13.51
CA TYR A 61 -10.08 -2.74 14.66
C TYR A 61 -11.11 -2.19 15.65
N ARG A 62 -10.74 -2.02 16.92
CA ARG A 62 -11.65 -1.53 17.97
C ARG A 62 -11.39 -0.07 18.35
N ALA A 63 -10.19 0.44 18.09
CA ALA A 63 -9.82 1.78 18.47
C ALA A 63 -10.72 2.85 17.82
N GLY A 64 -11.26 3.74 18.66
CA GLY A 64 -12.09 4.86 18.21
C GLY A 64 -13.53 4.49 17.82
N CYS A 65 -13.99 3.28 18.13
CA CYS A 65 -15.32 2.79 17.83
C CYS A 65 -15.91 2.05 19.04
N ASP A 66 -17.22 2.17 19.28
CA ASP A 66 -17.90 1.50 20.40
C ASP A 66 -17.99 -0.04 20.25
N GLY A 67 -17.56 -0.56 19.10
CA GLY A 67 -17.55 -1.98 18.77
C GLY A 67 -16.37 -2.33 17.87
N LEU A 68 -16.64 -3.07 16.79
CA LEU A 68 -15.63 -3.43 15.79
C LEU A 68 -15.82 -2.55 14.55
N CYS A 69 -14.80 -1.76 14.23
CA CYS A 69 -14.77 -0.97 13.02
C CYS A 69 -14.29 -1.79 11.83
N PRO A 70 -14.91 -1.58 10.65
CA PRO A 70 -14.59 -2.34 9.45
C PRO A 70 -13.17 -2.02 8.98
N GLY A 71 -12.37 -3.06 8.80
CA GLY A 71 -11.12 -3.01 8.08
C GLY A 71 -11.34 -2.86 6.58
N TYR A 72 -10.25 -2.78 5.82
CA TYR A 72 -10.31 -2.70 4.37
C TYR A 72 -9.12 -3.39 3.73
N ARG A 73 -9.28 -3.79 2.46
CA ARG A 73 -8.20 -4.31 1.64
C ARG A 73 -8.16 -3.65 0.28
N GLY A 74 -6.95 -3.55 -0.25
CA GLY A 74 -6.69 -3.07 -1.59
C GLY A 74 -6.21 -1.63 -1.64
N ALA A 75 -5.38 -1.37 -2.63
CA ALA A 75 -4.86 -0.06 -2.97
C ALA A 75 -4.81 0.11 -4.50
N PRO A 76 -4.88 1.34 -5.03
CA PRO A 76 -5.09 2.60 -4.30
C PRO A 76 -6.52 2.80 -3.81
N VAL A 77 -7.49 2.08 -4.36
CA VAL A 77 -8.88 2.11 -3.89
C VAL A 77 -9.20 0.83 -3.14
N SER A 78 -9.84 0.93 -1.98
CA SER A 78 -10.29 -0.22 -1.20
C SER A 78 -11.44 -0.94 -1.94
N PHE A 79 -11.26 -2.21 -2.29
CA PHE A 79 -12.27 -3.04 -2.96
C PHE A 79 -12.77 -4.20 -2.10
N PHE A 80 -12.33 -4.24 -0.85
CA PHE A 80 -12.83 -5.15 0.17
C PHE A 80 -13.07 -4.35 1.44
N HIS A 81 -14.22 -4.53 2.08
CA HIS A 81 -14.51 -3.98 3.42
C HIS A 81 -14.77 -5.13 4.39
N GLY A 82 -14.08 -5.14 5.54
CA GLY A 82 -14.21 -6.18 6.56
C GLY A 82 -15.35 -5.87 7.54
N GLN A 83 -16.07 -6.88 8.03
CA GLN A 83 -16.95 -6.81 9.21
C GLN A 83 -16.98 -8.17 9.97
N THR A 84 -15.92 -8.98 9.82
CA THR A 84 -15.73 -10.40 10.20
C THR A 84 -16.43 -11.51 9.38
N ALA A 85 -15.69 -12.62 9.19
CA ALA A 85 -15.98 -13.92 8.54
C ALA A 85 -16.40 -13.99 7.05
N GLY A 86 -16.57 -12.86 6.35
CA GLY A 86 -16.89 -12.93 4.91
C GLY A 86 -17.01 -11.59 4.21
N GLY A 87 -16.07 -10.67 4.49
CA GLY A 87 -16.17 -9.26 4.09
C GLY A 87 -16.60 -9.01 2.64
N ASP A 88 -17.16 -7.82 2.41
CA ASP A 88 -17.82 -7.49 1.16
C ASP A 88 -16.81 -7.17 0.06
N PHE A 89 -16.75 -8.04 -0.95
CA PHE A 89 -16.04 -7.74 -2.19
C PHE A 89 -16.84 -6.72 -3.00
N LEU A 90 -16.16 -5.69 -3.49
CA LEU A 90 -16.73 -4.61 -4.28
C LEU A 90 -16.16 -4.67 -5.72
N PRO A 91 -16.82 -5.39 -6.65
CA PRO A 91 -16.30 -5.63 -8.00
C PRO A 91 -16.00 -4.34 -8.78
N ALA A 92 -16.84 -3.31 -8.61
CA ALA A 92 -16.65 -2.03 -9.27
C ALA A 92 -15.34 -1.34 -8.85
N PHE A 93 -15.00 -1.40 -7.56
CA PHE A 93 -13.78 -0.82 -7.02
C PHE A 93 -12.55 -1.63 -7.44
N PHE A 94 -12.69 -2.95 -7.50
CA PHE A 94 -11.65 -3.82 -8.04
C PHE A 94 -11.37 -3.50 -9.52
N ALA A 95 -12.41 -3.30 -10.32
CA ALA A 95 -12.28 -2.90 -11.73
C ALA A 95 -11.60 -1.53 -11.88
N VAL A 96 -11.94 -0.56 -11.02
CA VAL A 96 -11.26 0.74 -10.97
C VAL A 96 -9.78 0.57 -10.66
N ASN A 97 -9.40 -0.26 -9.68
CA ASN A 97 -7.99 -0.56 -9.42
C ASN A 97 -7.30 -1.19 -10.62
N CYS A 98 -7.94 -2.14 -11.30
CA CYS A 98 -7.39 -2.71 -12.53
C CYS A 98 -7.14 -1.62 -13.58
N LEU A 99 -8.08 -0.69 -13.79
CA LEU A 99 -7.89 0.42 -14.72
C LEU A 99 -6.74 1.35 -14.29
N VAL A 100 -6.60 1.63 -13.00
CA VAL A 100 -5.49 2.44 -12.48
C VAL A 100 -4.15 1.73 -12.70
N TYR A 101 -4.04 0.44 -12.37
CA TYR A 101 -2.82 -0.33 -12.63
C TYR A 101 -2.50 -0.45 -14.12
N LEU A 102 -3.52 -0.63 -14.97
CA LEU A 102 -3.36 -0.65 -16.42
C LEU A 102 -2.79 0.68 -16.93
N LEU A 103 -3.38 1.81 -16.50
CA LEU A 103 -2.91 3.15 -16.82
C LEU A 103 -1.45 3.34 -16.38
N LEU A 104 -1.13 2.99 -15.13
CA LEU A 104 0.22 3.12 -14.58
C LEU A 104 1.23 2.29 -15.37
N LEU A 105 0.91 1.04 -15.71
CA LEU A 105 1.79 0.16 -16.47
C LEU A 105 2.01 0.67 -17.91
N LEU A 106 0.95 1.14 -18.57
CA LEU A 106 1.04 1.71 -19.93
C LEU A 106 1.85 3.01 -19.93
N ALA A 107 1.61 3.90 -18.97
CA ALA A 107 2.33 5.17 -18.83
C ALA A 107 3.80 4.93 -18.48
N TRP A 108 4.06 4.03 -17.53
CA TRP A 108 5.42 3.70 -17.10
C TRP A 108 6.24 3.07 -18.23
N SER A 109 5.66 2.10 -18.94
CA SER A 109 6.31 1.48 -20.09
C SER A 109 6.56 2.49 -21.22
N ALA A 110 5.64 3.43 -21.46
CA ALA A 110 5.81 4.51 -22.44
C ALA A 110 6.96 5.44 -22.05
N MET A 111 7.05 5.81 -20.76
CA MET A 111 8.15 6.61 -20.23
C MET A 111 9.48 5.87 -20.35
N ALA A 112 9.53 4.60 -19.93
CA ALA A 112 10.70 3.75 -20.01
C ALA A 112 11.22 3.64 -21.45
N ARG A 113 10.32 3.37 -22.41
CA ARG A 113 10.67 3.33 -23.84
C ARG A 113 11.21 4.67 -24.34
N SER A 114 10.57 5.77 -23.95
CA SER A 114 10.99 7.11 -24.37
C SER A 114 12.38 7.44 -23.85
N LEU A 115 12.67 7.11 -22.59
CA LEU A 115 13.98 7.31 -21.99
C LEU A 115 15.04 6.41 -22.64
N MET A 116 14.74 5.12 -22.84
CA MET A 116 15.63 4.19 -23.52
C MET A 116 15.97 4.61 -24.95
N ARG A 117 15.01 5.17 -25.70
CA ARG A 117 15.26 5.70 -27.05
C ARG A 117 16.22 6.90 -27.03
N ARG A 118 16.04 7.82 -26.08
CA ARG A 118 16.93 8.99 -25.93
C ARG A 118 18.34 8.56 -25.57
N VAL A 119 18.49 7.63 -24.63
CA VAL A 119 19.79 7.12 -24.18
C VAL A 119 20.45 6.23 -25.25
N GLY A 120 19.66 5.48 -26.01
CA GLY A 120 20.13 4.58 -27.08
C GLY A 120 20.56 5.28 -28.37
N ALA A 121 20.18 6.54 -28.58
CA ALA A 121 20.59 7.35 -29.73
C ALA A 121 22.09 7.69 -29.73
N ASN A 122 22.75 7.63 -28.56
CA ASN A 122 24.20 7.76 -28.45
C ASN A 122 24.87 6.40 -28.72
N ALA A 123 25.63 6.32 -29.82
CA ALA A 123 26.24 5.09 -30.36
C ALA A 123 27.22 4.37 -29.42
N GLN A 124 27.70 5.02 -28.36
CA GLN A 124 28.66 4.44 -27.39
C GLN A 124 28.01 3.70 -26.22
N ASN A 125 26.68 3.63 -26.13
CA ASN A 125 26.04 3.03 -24.96
C ASN A 125 26.09 1.50 -24.98
N SER A 126 26.94 0.94 -24.10
CA SER A 126 27.06 -0.50 -23.82
C SER A 126 25.71 -1.12 -23.46
N PHE A 127 25.48 -2.36 -23.88
CA PHE A 127 24.30 -3.16 -23.50
C PHE A 127 24.03 -3.11 -21.98
N TRP A 128 25.09 -3.11 -21.17
CA TRP A 128 25.02 -3.04 -19.71
C TRP A 128 24.37 -1.75 -19.20
N SER A 129 24.64 -0.58 -19.81
CA SER A 129 24.01 0.67 -19.38
C SER A 129 22.51 0.67 -19.68
N ARG A 130 22.10 0.05 -20.79
CA ARG A 130 20.67 -0.14 -21.13
C ARG A 130 19.98 -1.12 -20.20
N ALA A 131 20.64 -2.23 -19.85
CA ALA A 131 20.14 -3.21 -18.90
C ALA A 131 19.98 -2.61 -17.49
N LEU A 132 20.99 -1.88 -17.02
CA LEU A 132 20.94 -1.20 -15.72
C LEU A 132 19.84 -0.13 -15.68
N LEU A 133 19.71 0.68 -16.74
CA LEU A 133 18.64 1.67 -16.83
C LEU A 133 17.25 1.01 -16.84
N GLY A 134 17.11 -0.10 -17.57
CA GLY A 134 15.89 -0.89 -17.58
C GLY A 134 15.55 -1.43 -16.19
N LEU A 135 16.53 -1.99 -15.48
CA LEU A 135 16.36 -2.47 -14.11
C LEU A 135 15.97 -1.33 -13.16
N LEU A 136 16.66 -0.20 -13.21
CA LEU A 136 16.36 0.97 -12.38
C LEU A 136 14.94 1.47 -12.63
N LEU A 137 14.50 1.52 -13.88
CA LEU A 137 13.11 1.88 -14.22
C LEU A 137 12.10 0.84 -13.69
N VAL A 138 12.42 -0.44 -13.64
CA VAL A 138 11.47 -1.43 -13.10
C VAL A 138 11.40 -1.36 -11.57
N VAL A 139 12.54 -1.16 -10.91
CA VAL A 139 12.65 -1.19 -9.44
C VAL A 139 12.26 0.15 -8.82
N SER A 140 12.49 1.28 -9.51
CA SER A 140 12.30 2.62 -8.92
C SER A 140 10.88 2.89 -8.42
N PRO A 141 9.77 2.53 -9.12
CA PRO A 141 8.44 2.81 -8.59
C PRO A 141 8.16 2.08 -7.28
N LEU A 142 8.65 0.84 -7.14
CA LEU A 142 8.49 0.07 -5.91
C LEU A 142 9.36 0.64 -4.80
N ALA A 143 10.63 0.94 -5.08
CA ALA A 143 11.57 1.47 -4.10
C ALA A 143 11.17 2.88 -3.60
N LEU A 144 10.51 3.68 -4.45
CA LEU A 144 10.04 5.01 -4.09
C LEU A 144 8.66 5.01 -3.43
N SER A 145 7.88 3.93 -3.56
CA SER A 145 6.51 3.86 -3.06
C SER A 145 6.34 4.24 -1.57
N PRO A 146 7.22 3.88 -0.62
CA PRO A 146 7.03 4.24 0.80
C PRO A 146 7.16 5.74 1.09
N PHE A 147 7.77 6.50 0.18
CA PHE A 147 7.91 7.95 0.33
C PHE A 147 6.65 8.71 -0.08
N TYR A 148 5.88 8.15 -1.02
CA TYR A 148 4.70 8.81 -1.59
C TYR A 148 3.37 8.21 -1.12
N LEU A 149 3.35 6.94 -0.68
CA LEU A 149 2.12 6.26 -0.28
C LEU A 149 2.05 6.09 1.25
N PRO A 150 0.97 6.58 1.90
CA PRO A 150 0.79 6.40 3.33
C PRO A 150 0.52 4.93 3.66
N PRO A 151 1.15 4.36 4.71
CA PRO A 151 0.94 2.99 5.16
C PRO A 151 -0.55 2.71 5.37
N PRO A 152 -1.06 1.53 4.96
CA PRO A 152 -2.43 1.15 5.26
C PRO A 152 -2.54 1.03 6.77
N GLN A 153 -3.49 1.77 7.32
CA GLN A 153 -3.64 1.95 8.76
C GLN A 153 -5.10 2.15 9.16
N ALA A 154 -5.43 1.73 10.38
CA ALA A 154 -6.71 1.96 10.99
C ALA A 154 -6.98 3.47 11.16
N HIS A 155 -8.20 3.89 10.86
CA HIS A 155 -8.64 5.27 11.02
C HIS A 155 -9.30 5.44 12.38
N VAL A 156 -8.53 5.95 13.33
CA VAL A 156 -8.94 6.18 14.71
C VAL A 156 -9.21 7.68 14.95
N ARG A 157 -10.09 8.01 15.90
CA ARG A 157 -10.40 9.40 16.29
C ARG A 157 -10.30 9.57 17.80
N GLY A 158 -10.12 10.81 18.24
CA GLY A 158 -10.09 11.17 19.67
C GLY A 158 -8.81 10.71 20.36
N ASP A 159 -8.93 10.27 21.61
CA ASP A 159 -7.76 9.92 22.43
C ASP A 159 -6.91 8.76 21.85
N PRO A 160 -7.49 7.64 21.33
CA PRO A 160 -6.70 6.59 20.69
C PRO A 160 -5.84 7.08 19.53
N GLN A 161 -6.26 8.14 18.82
CA GLN A 161 -5.47 8.75 17.76
C GLN A 161 -4.23 9.45 18.30
N ARG A 162 -4.37 10.19 19.41
CA ARG A 162 -3.24 10.82 20.09
C ARG A 162 -2.21 9.78 20.55
N ILE A 163 -2.69 8.70 21.17
CA ILE A 163 -1.85 7.60 21.65
C ILE A 163 -1.12 6.90 20.49
N ALA A 164 -1.84 6.62 19.39
CA ALA A 164 -1.24 6.02 18.20
C ALA A 164 -0.13 6.90 17.59
N ILE A 165 -0.35 8.21 17.50
CA ILE A 165 0.67 9.16 16.99
C ILE A 165 1.91 9.16 17.89
N ASN A 166 1.73 9.16 19.21
CA ASN A 166 2.86 9.11 20.15
C ASN A 166 3.62 7.79 20.04
N ALA A 167 2.91 6.66 19.96
CA ALA A 167 3.54 5.36 19.76
C ALA A 167 4.31 5.27 18.42
N GLN A 168 3.75 5.82 17.33
CA GLN A 168 4.44 5.89 16.03
C GLN A 168 5.72 6.70 16.10
N ARG A 169 5.76 7.76 16.93
CA ARG A 169 6.97 8.55 17.16
C ARG A 169 8.02 7.80 17.95
N GLU A 170 7.65 6.81 18.76
CA GLU A 170 8.57 6.04 19.61
C GLU A 170 9.06 4.72 18.99
N VAL A 171 8.64 4.40 17.76
CA VAL A 171 9.09 3.21 17.02
C VAL A 171 10.61 3.09 16.96
N TYR A 172 11.34 4.22 16.92
CA TYR A 172 12.80 4.21 16.86
C TYR A 172 13.45 3.55 18.09
N LEU A 173 12.79 3.55 19.25
CA LEU A 173 13.31 2.92 20.47
C LEU A 173 13.46 1.40 20.28
N TYR A 174 12.52 0.78 19.57
CA TYR A 174 12.45 -0.67 19.39
C TYR A 174 12.91 -1.13 18.00
N HIS A 175 13.35 -0.21 17.13
CA HIS A 175 13.71 -0.54 15.75
C HIS A 175 14.84 -1.60 15.64
N HIS A 176 15.75 -1.62 16.62
CA HIS A 176 16.89 -2.52 16.67
C HIS A 176 16.49 -3.98 16.91
N LEU A 177 15.27 -4.23 17.38
CA LEU A 177 14.70 -5.55 17.58
C LEU A 177 14.12 -6.14 16.29
N ALA A 178 13.97 -5.34 15.23
CA ALA A 178 13.38 -5.80 13.98
C ALA A 178 14.39 -6.57 13.12
N ALA A 179 13.92 -7.66 12.52
CA ALA A 179 14.75 -8.50 11.63
C ALA A 179 15.11 -7.82 10.29
N ALA A 180 14.45 -6.72 9.93
CA ALA A 180 14.67 -5.99 8.69
C ALA A 180 14.54 -4.47 8.92
N PRO A 181 15.20 -3.64 8.08
CA PRO A 181 15.06 -2.19 8.16
C PRO A 181 13.61 -1.74 7.99
N ILE A 182 13.08 -1.08 9.02
CA ILE A 182 11.73 -0.52 9.02
C ILE A 182 11.77 0.83 8.29
N ALA A 183 10.97 0.97 7.23
CA ALA A 183 10.83 2.23 6.51
C ALA A 183 9.56 2.99 6.92
N ARG A 184 8.46 2.27 7.17
CA ARG A 184 7.16 2.82 7.58
C ARG A 184 6.45 1.90 8.56
N VAL A 185 5.55 2.48 9.34
CA VAL A 185 4.64 1.74 10.23
C VAL A 185 3.20 2.15 9.96
N GLY A 186 2.28 1.19 9.99
CA GLY A 186 0.84 1.46 9.91
C GLY A 186 0.15 1.06 11.21
N LEU A 187 -0.77 1.88 11.70
CA LEU A 187 -1.58 1.52 12.87
C LEU A 187 -2.48 0.32 12.56
N VAL A 188 -2.44 -0.71 13.39
CA VAL A 188 -3.37 -1.85 13.32
C VAL A 188 -4.55 -1.59 14.24
N ASP A 189 -4.28 -1.40 15.54
CA ASP A 189 -5.32 -1.14 16.54
C ASP A 189 -4.69 -0.59 17.83
N VAL A 190 -5.53 -0.05 18.72
CA VAL A 190 -5.19 0.47 20.05
C VAL A 190 -6.19 -0.09 21.05
N ARG A 191 -5.72 -0.80 22.08
CA ARG A 191 -6.59 -1.43 23.08
C ARG A 191 -6.04 -1.25 24.49
N PRO A 192 -6.89 -1.32 25.52
CA PRO A 192 -6.42 -1.45 26.90
C PRO A 192 -5.48 -2.65 27.03
N ARG A 193 -4.48 -2.53 27.90
CA ARG A 193 -3.53 -3.62 28.13
C ARG A 193 -4.24 -4.82 28.78
N ARG A 194 -3.84 -6.03 28.39
CA ARG A 194 -4.44 -7.29 28.88
C ARG A 194 -3.94 -7.70 30.27
N ASP A 195 -2.78 -7.20 30.66
CA ASP A 195 -2.12 -7.50 31.94
C ASP A 195 -2.71 -6.74 33.15
N GLY A 196 -3.76 -5.94 32.94
CA GLY A 196 -4.43 -5.18 34.00
C GLY A 196 -3.67 -3.95 34.47
N GLN A 197 -2.51 -3.64 33.89
CA GLN A 197 -1.81 -2.38 34.16
C GLN A 197 -2.54 -1.22 33.47
N PRO A 198 -2.53 -0.01 34.07
CA PRO A 198 -3.12 1.15 33.44
C PRO A 198 -2.35 1.52 32.16
N GLY A 199 -3.07 2.04 31.16
CA GLY A 199 -2.52 2.41 29.85
C GLY A 199 -3.09 1.59 28.70
N MET A 200 -2.53 1.84 27.51
CA MET A 200 -3.00 1.27 26.25
C MET A 200 -1.86 0.56 25.53
N ARG A 201 -2.15 -0.60 24.95
CA ARG A 201 -1.27 -1.27 23.99
C ARG A 201 -1.61 -0.82 22.57
N VAL A 202 -0.59 -0.33 21.87
CA VAL A 202 -0.67 0.03 20.45
C VAL A 202 -0.02 -1.07 19.63
N CYS A 203 -0.73 -1.55 18.61
CA CYS A 203 -0.18 -2.49 17.64
C CYS A 203 0.09 -1.77 16.31
N LEU A 204 1.32 -1.88 15.83
CA LEU A 204 1.79 -1.31 14.57
C LEU A 204 2.21 -2.43 13.63
N ARG A 205 1.86 -2.31 12.34
CA ARG A 205 2.36 -3.17 11.28
C ARG A 205 3.62 -2.56 10.69
N LEU A 206 4.67 -3.36 10.53
CA LEU A 206 5.97 -2.92 10.06
C LEU A 206 6.12 -3.14 8.54
N TYR A 207 6.59 -2.11 7.83
CA TYR A 207 6.84 -2.15 6.38
C TYR A 207 8.29 -1.84 6.04
N THR A 208 8.82 -2.57 5.06
CA THR A 208 10.17 -2.38 4.49
C THR A 208 10.19 -1.27 3.43
N TYR A 209 11.38 -0.97 2.89
CA TYR A 209 11.58 -0.07 1.74
C TYR A 209 10.84 -0.47 0.46
N PHE A 210 10.42 -1.74 0.32
CA PHE A 210 9.58 -2.18 -0.80
C PHE A 210 8.10 -2.27 -0.41
N TYR A 211 7.73 -1.68 0.73
CA TYR A 211 6.38 -1.69 1.27
C TYR A 211 5.85 -3.11 1.58
N LEU A 212 6.75 -4.08 1.73
CA LEU A 212 6.39 -5.44 2.11
C LEU A 212 6.20 -5.52 3.64
N PRO A 213 5.09 -6.10 4.13
CA PRO A 213 4.85 -6.27 5.55
C PRO A 213 5.78 -7.35 6.10
N VAL A 214 6.51 -7.03 7.17
CA VAL A 214 7.50 -7.95 7.78
C VAL A 214 7.10 -8.49 9.14
N GLY A 215 6.20 -7.81 9.85
CA GLY A 215 5.81 -8.21 11.19
C GLY A 215 4.97 -7.14 11.87
N TYR A 216 4.85 -7.30 13.18
CA TYR A 216 4.16 -6.34 14.04
C TYR A 216 5.12 -5.79 15.09
N MET A 217 4.81 -4.62 15.62
CA MET A 217 5.45 -4.05 16.79
C MET A 217 4.34 -3.65 17.75
N TYR A 218 4.47 -4.06 19.00
CA TYR A 218 3.58 -3.59 20.05
C TYR A 218 4.32 -2.60 20.95
N LEU A 219 3.61 -1.57 21.41
CA LEU A 219 4.09 -0.62 22.39
C LEU A 219 3.05 -0.50 23.51
N ASP A 220 3.48 -0.75 24.74
CA ASP A 220 2.66 -0.55 25.93
C ASP A 220 2.88 0.87 26.43
N MET A 221 1.88 1.71 26.19
CA MET A 221 1.91 3.14 26.49
C MET A 221 1.57 3.39 27.96
N THR A 222 2.12 4.46 28.53
CA THR A 222 1.77 4.96 29.87
C THR A 222 0.27 5.30 29.96
N PRO A 223 -0.30 5.44 31.16
CA PRO A 223 -1.71 5.82 31.33
C PRO A 223 -2.09 7.13 30.62
N GLU A 224 -1.15 8.07 30.53
CA GLU A 224 -1.33 9.35 29.85
C GLU A 224 -1.24 9.22 28.31
N GLY A 225 -0.66 8.10 27.83
CA GLY A 225 -0.49 7.80 26.41
C GLY A 225 0.63 8.59 25.74
N VAL A 226 1.59 9.10 26.52
CA VAL A 226 2.67 9.98 26.03
C VAL A 226 3.92 9.17 25.66
N HIS A 227 4.30 8.23 26.52
CA HIS A 227 5.50 7.41 26.37
C HIS A 227 5.18 5.92 26.41
N SER A 228 6.06 5.09 25.87
CA SER A 228 6.04 3.64 26.01
C SER A 228 6.86 3.19 27.21
N ASN A 229 6.29 2.29 28.00
CA ASN A 229 6.97 1.63 29.12
C ASN A 229 7.63 0.32 28.68
N ALA A 230 7.08 -0.31 27.65
CA ALA A 230 7.60 -1.53 27.07
C ALA A 230 7.21 -1.60 25.59
N GLY A 231 7.90 -2.46 24.86
CA GLY A 231 7.58 -2.74 23.47
C GLY A 231 8.38 -3.93 22.97
N GLY A 232 7.96 -4.44 21.82
CA GLY A 232 8.60 -5.60 21.21
C GLY A 232 8.18 -5.76 19.76
N VAL A 233 8.94 -6.57 19.04
CA VAL A 233 8.67 -6.94 17.65
C VAL A 233 8.18 -8.38 17.62
N LEU A 234 7.13 -8.62 16.85
CA LEU A 234 6.48 -9.91 16.67
C LEU A 234 6.60 -10.32 15.20
N PRO A 235 6.69 -11.64 14.92
CA PRO A 235 6.68 -12.13 13.55
C PRO A 235 5.34 -11.86 12.87
N ARG A 236 5.30 -12.03 11.54
CA ARG A 236 4.12 -11.69 10.70
C ARG A 236 2.87 -12.52 11.00
N ASP A 237 3.04 -13.71 11.54
CA ASP A 237 2.00 -14.62 11.99
C ASP A 237 1.64 -14.44 13.47
N GLY A 238 2.37 -13.60 14.20
CA GLY A 238 2.10 -13.30 15.60
C GLY A 238 0.93 -12.35 15.80
N SER A 239 0.46 -12.27 17.05
CA SER A 239 -0.63 -11.39 17.48
C SER A 239 -0.14 -10.38 18.52
N CYS A 240 -0.45 -9.10 18.33
CA CYS A 240 -0.18 -8.07 19.35
C CYS A 240 -1.00 -8.23 20.64
N TRP A 241 -2.00 -9.11 20.63
CA TRP A 241 -3.00 -9.25 21.69
C TRP A 241 -2.91 -10.56 22.47
N GLU A 242 -1.98 -11.43 22.07
CA GLU A 242 -1.64 -12.66 22.78
C GLU A 242 -0.64 -12.42 23.91
#